data_AF-A0A6G0XNE3-F1
#
_entry.id   AF-A0A6G0XNE3-F1
#
_cell.length_a   1.000
_cell.length_b   1.000
_cell.length_c   1.000
_cell.angle_alpha   90.00
_cell.angle_beta   90.00
_cell.angle_gamma   90.00
#
_symmetry.space_group_name_H-M   'P 1'
#
loop_
_entity.id
_entity.type
_entity.pdbx_description
1 polymer ?
#
loop_
_entity_poly.entity_id
_entity_poly.type
_entity_poly.pdbx_seq_one_letter_code
_entity_poly.pdbx_strand_id
1 'polypeptide(L)'
;MDRIRYMDEHDKCLLLTDGFSRCIQLLLGVCAIGVLFVKREMETPKRRFNVWMFDVSKQGLGALFVHVVNIFLSILMTERSSADDDECAIYFVTFLIDVTLGTVLVLIFLTQVKHLAKFMGWTSIIESGEYGSPPQIIIWLKQFASYLVILIAMKFVVTVLVYVLYVPLAEGSTYIFSIFHHHRHAELVVVMILGPCVVNIVQFWVLDNYLKHVVSLSKPTSPIRVPADDSLDTDTSSTTPLLL
;
A
#
# COMPACT_ATOMS: atom_id res chain seq x y z
N MET A 1 -49.96 -18.73 5.49
CA MET A 1 -48.70 -19.38 5.90
C MET A 1 -47.82 -19.64 4.68
N ASP A 2 -47.75 -18.74 3.69
CA ASP A 2 -46.95 -18.95 2.46
C ASP A 2 -46.39 -17.62 1.91
N ARG A 3 -45.55 -16.95 2.71
CA ARG A 3 -44.73 -15.81 2.26
C ARG A 3 -43.26 -15.98 2.71
N ILE A 4 -42.82 -17.23 2.84
CA ILE A 4 -41.48 -17.58 3.38
C ILE A 4 -40.68 -18.47 2.40
N ARG A 5 -41.21 -18.81 1.21
CA ARG A 5 -40.56 -19.76 0.28
C ARG A 5 -40.28 -19.23 -1.14
N TYR A 6 -40.36 -17.92 -1.37
CA TYR A 6 -40.11 -17.32 -2.70
C TYR A 6 -39.19 -16.10 -2.68
N MET A 7 -38.51 -15.85 -1.55
CA MET A 7 -37.31 -15.01 -1.56
C MET A 7 -36.14 -15.95 -1.79
N ASP A 8 -35.91 -16.08 -3.09
CA ASP A 8 -34.92 -16.84 -3.83
C ASP A 8 -33.57 -17.01 -3.12
N GLU A 9 -32.96 -18.18 -3.31
CA GLU A 9 -31.63 -18.55 -2.82
C GLU A 9 -30.48 -17.70 -3.44
N HIS A 10 -30.80 -16.63 -4.17
CA HIS A 10 -29.87 -15.75 -4.86
C HIS A 10 -29.37 -14.54 -4.06
N ASP A 11 -29.98 -14.19 -2.91
CA ASP A 11 -29.65 -12.96 -2.15
C ASP A 11 -28.95 -13.23 -0.80
N LYS A 12 -28.11 -14.25 -0.72
CA LYS A 12 -27.09 -14.28 0.34
C LYS A 12 -25.90 -13.50 -0.16
N CYS A 13 -25.68 -12.30 0.38
CA CYS A 13 -24.50 -11.46 0.19
C CYS A 13 -23.22 -12.33 0.09
N LEU A 14 -22.82 -12.62 -1.15
CA LEU A 14 -21.89 -13.70 -1.53
C LEU A 14 -20.43 -13.21 -1.55
N LEU A 15 -20.17 -12.10 -0.86
CA LEU A 15 -18.93 -11.32 -0.94
C LEU A 15 -17.72 -12.07 -0.33
N LEU A 16 -17.95 -13.02 0.59
CA LEU A 16 -16.91 -13.79 1.27
C LEU A 16 -16.82 -15.27 0.86
N THR A 17 -17.88 -15.85 0.29
CA THR A 17 -17.95 -17.31 0.10
C THR A 17 -17.71 -17.75 -1.34
N ASP A 18 -17.90 -16.87 -2.33
CA ASP A 18 -17.71 -17.22 -3.73
C ASP A 18 -16.23 -17.46 -4.09
N GLY A 19 -15.95 -18.57 -4.78
CA GLY A 19 -14.61 -18.88 -5.29
C GLY A 19 -14.11 -17.85 -6.29
N PHE A 20 -15.04 -17.21 -6.99
CA PHE A 20 -14.75 -16.14 -7.94
C PHE A 20 -14.13 -14.90 -7.27
N SER A 21 -14.71 -14.41 -6.17
CA SER A 21 -14.19 -13.25 -5.42
C SER A 21 -12.77 -13.49 -4.92
N ARG A 22 -12.49 -14.69 -4.38
CA ARG A 22 -11.13 -15.09 -3.95
C ARG A 22 -10.14 -15.12 -5.12
N CYS A 23 -10.58 -15.59 -6.28
CA CYS A 23 -9.75 -15.60 -7.49
C CYS A 23 -9.37 -14.17 -7.91
N ILE A 24 -10.33 -13.25 -7.94
CA ILE A 24 -10.09 -11.84 -8.29
C ILE A 24 -9.15 -11.17 -7.29
N GLN A 25 -9.34 -11.36 -5.98
CA GLN A 25 -8.44 -10.83 -4.97
C GLN A 25 -7.01 -11.35 -5.10
N LEU A 26 -6.85 -12.66 -5.37
CA LEU A 26 -5.54 -13.26 -5.60
C LEU A 26 -4.89 -12.68 -6.86
N LEU A 27 -5.65 -12.55 -7.94
CA LEU A 27 -5.18 -11.98 -9.20
C LEU A 27 -4.71 -10.53 -9.01
N LEU A 28 -5.49 -9.71 -8.31
CA LEU A 28 -5.12 -8.33 -7.96
C LEU A 28 -3.82 -8.29 -7.16
N GLY A 29 -3.65 -9.18 -6.18
CA GLY A 29 -2.42 -9.31 -5.40
C GLY A 29 -1.21 -9.69 -6.26
N VAL A 30 -1.37 -10.65 -7.17
CA VAL A 30 -0.31 -11.07 -8.11
C VAL A 30 0.06 -9.92 -9.06
N CYS A 31 -0.93 -9.22 -9.62
CA CYS A 31 -0.71 -8.05 -10.47
C CYS A 31 0.03 -6.94 -9.72
N ALA A 32 -0.38 -6.62 -8.48
CA ALA A 32 0.26 -5.59 -7.66
C ALA A 32 1.73 -5.93 -7.36
N ILE A 33 2.01 -7.17 -6.93
CA ILE A 33 3.39 -7.63 -6.68
C ILE A 33 4.20 -7.62 -7.99
N GLY A 34 3.60 -8.05 -9.10
CA GLY A 34 4.22 -8.05 -10.43
C GLY A 34 4.65 -6.64 -10.87
N VAL A 35 3.77 -5.64 -10.70
CA VAL A 35 4.11 -4.23 -11.00
C VAL A 35 5.26 -3.74 -10.13
N LEU A 36 5.25 -4.04 -8.82
CA LEU A 36 6.34 -3.64 -7.91
C LEU A 36 7.66 -4.34 -8.24
N PHE A 37 7.60 -5.58 -8.73
CA PHE A 37 8.78 -6.32 -9.18
C PHE A 37 9.35 -5.73 -10.49
N VAL A 38 8.51 -5.49 -11.50
CA VAL A 38 8.93 -4.83 -12.75
C VAL A 38 9.53 -3.47 -12.44
N LYS A 39 8.86 -2.69 -11.59
CA LYS A 39 9.36 -1.39 -11.14
C LYS A 39 10.76 -1.50 -10.54
N ARG A 40 11.00 -2.48 -9.65
CA ARG A 40 12.32 -2.76 -9.06
C ARG A 40 13.39 -2.99 -10.12
N GLU A 41 13.09 -3.76 -11.16
CA GLU A 41 14.03 -4.06 -12.25
C GLU A 41 14.34 -2.81 -13.09
N MET A 42 13.41 -1.86 -13.18
CA MET A 42 13.60 -0.57 -13.84
C MET A 42 14.33 0.47 -12.96
N GLU A 43 14.62 0.18 -11.69
CA GLU A 43 15.29 1.14 -10.81
C GLU A 43 16.80 1.22 -11.07
N THR A 44 17.29 2.45 -11.26
CA THR A 44 18.72 2.77 -11.28
C THR A 44 19.07 3.73 -10.14
N PRO A 45 19.88 3.33 -9.12
CA PRO A 45 20.42 1.99 -8.86
C PRO A 45 19.37 1.03 -8.29
N LYS A 46 19.54 -0.26 -8.57
CA LYS A 46 18.62 -1.33 -8.19
C LYS A 46 18.61 -1.59 -6.67
N ARG A 47 17.44 -1.56 -6.03
CA ARG A 47 17.31 -1.85 -4.58
C ARG A 47 17.68 -3.31 -4.28
N ARG A 48 18.44 -3.52 -3.21
CA ARG A 48 18.80 -4.86 -2.69
C ARG A 48 17.52 -5.66 -2.45
N PHE A 49 17.51 -6.92 -2.91
CA PHE A 49 16.31 -7.76 -2.89
C PHE A 49 15.71 -7.91 -1.49
N ASN A 50 16.56 -8.10 -0.48
CA ASN A 50 16.11 -8.28 0.91
C ASN A 50 15.34 -7.05 1.41
N VAL A 51 15.87 -5.84 1.18
CA VAL A 51 15.22 -4.58 1.59
C VAL A 51 13.89 -4.40 0.86
N TRP A 52 13.88 -4.64 -0.46
CA TRP A 52 12.66 -4.59 -1.26
C TRP A 52 11.60 -5.55 -0.74
N MET A 53 11.97 -6.79 -0.39
CA MET A 53 11.04 -7.78 0.15
C MET A 53 10.43 -7.32 1.48
N PHE A 54 11.22 -6.71 2.36
CA PHE A 54 10.72 -6.13 3.61
C PHE A 54 9.79 -4.93 3.39
N ASP A 55 10.04 -4.09 2.38
CA ASP A 55 9.16 -2.96 2.05
C ASP A 55 7.83 -3.43 1.43
N VAL A 56 7.91 -4.37 0.48
CA VAL A 56 6.73 -4.97 -0.16
C VAL A 56 5.90 -5.77 0.84
N SER A 57 6.54 -6.48 1.78
CA SER A 57 5.81 -7.22 2.81
C SER A 57 5.02 -6.31 3.74
N LYS A 58 5.52 -5.11 4.07
CA LYS A 58 4.73 -4.12 4.83
C LYS A 58 3.51 -3.64 4.05
N GLN A 59 3.67 -3.36 2.76
CA GLN A 59 2.56 -2.93 1.91
C GLN A 59 1.51 -4.04 1.77
N GLY A 60 1.95 -5.27 1.54
CA GLY A 60 1.05 -6.43 1.43
C GLY A 60 0.31 -6.73 2.73
N LEU A 61 1.01 -6.78 3.87
CA LEU A 61 0.38 -7.00 5.18
C LEU A 61 -0.50 -5.82 5.60
N GLY A 62 -0.13 -4.59 5.23
CA GLY A 62 -0.95 -3.40 5.44
C GLY A 62 -2.25 -3.43 4.62
N ALA A 63 -2.16 -3.83 3.35
CA ALA A 63 -3.34 -4.01 2.49
C ALA A 63 -4.26 -5.12 3.02
N LEU A 64 -3.69 -6.23 3.48
CA LEU A 64 -4.45 -7.30 4.14
C LEU A 64 -5.14 -6.80 5.41
N PHE A 65 -4.45 -6.01 6.24
CA PHE A 65 -5.03 -5.42 7.44
C PHE A 65 -6.21 -4.50 7.11
N VAL A 66 -6.04 -3.58 6.16
CA VAL A 66 -7.12 -2.67 5.72
C VAL A 66 -8.29 -3.47 5.13
N HIS A 67 -8.03 -4.52 4.37
CA HIS A 67 -9.07 -5.39 3.84
C HIS A 67 -9.91 -6.04 4.95
N VAL A 68 -9.28 -6.56 6.00
CA VAL A 68 -9.99 -7.11 7.17
C VAL A 68 -10.82 -6.04 7.87
N VAL A 69 -10.27 -4.83 8.03
CA VAL A 69 -11.01 -3.70 8.62
C VAL A 69 -12.20 -3.29 7.74
N ASN A 70 -12.05 -3.31 6.41
CA ASN A 70 -13.15 -3.03 5.47
C ASN A 70 -14.30 -4.02 5.63
N ILE A 71 -14.01 -5.31 5.76
CA ILE A 71 -15.03 -6.35 6.01
C ILE A 71 -15.74 -6.11 7.34
N PHE A 72 -14.99 -5.78 8.40
CA PHE A 72 -15.59 -5.48 9.69
C PHE A 72 -16.50 -4.24 9.62
N LEU A 73 -16.05 -3.19 8.93
CA LEU A 73 -16.82 -1.97 8.77
C LEU A 73 -18.03 -2.16 7.86
N SER A 74 -17.96 -2.98 6.81
CA SER A 74 -19.13 -3.25 5.97
C SER A 74 -20.26 -3.90 6.75
N ILE A 75 -19.95 -4.80 7.70
CA ILE A 75 -20.95 -5.39 8.60
C ILE A 75 -21.60 -4.34 9.49
N LEU A 76 -20.81 -3.36 9.97
CA LEU A 76 -21.33 -2.27 10.80
C LEU A 76 -22.18 -1.26 10.01
N MET A 77 -21.88 -1.06 8.73
CA MET A 77 -22.54 -0.07 7.88
C MET A 77 -23.83 -0.57 7.24
N THR A 78 -24.13 -1.87 7.31
CA THR A 78 -25.35 -2.47 6.73
C THR A 78 -26.63 -1.78 7.18
N GLU A 79 -26.70 -1.34 8.44
CA GLU A 79 -27.87 -0.63 9.02
C GLU A 79 -28.18 0.71 8.34
N ARG A 80 -27.21 1.27 7.61
CA ARG A 80 -27.32 2.56 6.92
C ARG A 80 -27.69 2.43 5.45
N SER A 81 -27.59 1.22 4.90
CA SER A 81 -27.89 0.94 3.50
C SER A 81 -29.39 0.87 3.29
N SER A 82 -29.90 1.58 2.28
CA SER A 82 -31.30 1.46 1.87
C SER A 82 -31.43 0.36 0.82
N ALA A 83 -32.61 -0.25 0.71
CA ALA A 83 -32.87 -1.30 -0.27
C ALA A 83 -32.87 -0.79 -1.74
N ASP A 84 -33.02 0.53 -1.92
CA ASP A 84 -33.05 1.18 -3.23
C ASP A 84 -31.65 1.66 -3.70
N ASP A 85 -30.61 1.52 -2.86
CA ASP A 85 -29.26 1.97 -3.19
C ASP A 85 -28.58 0.99 -4.16
N ASP A 86 -27.88 1.52 -5.17
CA ASP A 86 -27.05 0.70 -6.05
C ASP A 86 -25.76 0.30 -5.32
N GLU A 87 -25.74 -0.95 -4.83
CA GLU A 87 -24.63 -1.52 -4.06
C GLU A 87 -23.30 -1.48 -4.81
N CYS A 88 -23.29 -1.70 -6.12
CA CYS A 88 -22.08 -1.68 -6.93
C CYS A 88 -21.54 -0.26 -7.04
N ALA A 89 -22.42 0.69 -7.37
CA ALA A 89 -22.06 2.09 -7.52
C ALA A 89 -21.52 2.68 -6.21
N ILE A 90 -22.21 2.47 -5.07
CA ILE A 90 -21.78 2.99 -3.77
C ILE A 90 -20.49 2.31 -3.29
N TYR A 91 -20.35 0.99 -3.51
CA TYR A 91 -19.11 0.29 -3.25
C TYR A 91 -17.95 0.90 -4.03
N PHE A 92 -18.13 1.18 -5.32
CA PHE A 92 -17.07 1.74 -6.15
C PHE A 92 -16.64 3.13 -5.68
N VAL A 93 -17.61 4.01 -5.43
CA VAL A 93 -17.33 5.38 -5.00
C VAL A 93 -16.65 5.39 -3.64
N THR A 94 -17.10 4.58 -2.69
CA THR A 94 -16.45 4.46 -1.38
C THR A 94 -15.06 3.84 -1.48
N PHE A 95 -14.85 2.85 -2.35
CA PHE A 95 -13.53 2.31 -2.68
C PHE A 95 -12.61 3.38 -3.28
N LEU A 96 -13.09 4.18 -4.23
CA LEU A 96 -12.31 5.25 -4.84
C LEU A 96 -11.90 6.29 -3.79
N ILE A 97 -12.81 6.69 -2.90
CA ILE A 97 -12.49 7.60 -1.79
C ILE A 97 -11.44 6.98 -0.89
N ASP A 98 -11.59 5.71 -0.50
CA ASP A 98 -10.65 5.00 0.36
C ASP A 98 -9.25 4.94 -0.25
N VAL A 99 -9.13 4.56 -1.52
CA VAL A 99 -7.81 4.49 -2.15
C VAL A 99 -7.23 5.89 -2.39
N THR A 100 -8.01 6.84 -2.91
CA THR A 100 -7.48 8.17 -3.26
C THR A 100 -7.19 9.01 -2.03
N LEU A 101 -8.21 9.34 -1.23
CA LEU A 101 -8.05 10.14 -0.03
C LEU A 101 -7.24 9.39 1.03
N GLY A 102 -7.46 8.09 1.18
CA GLY A 102 -6.69 7.29 2.13
C GLY A 102 -5.20 7.26 1.79
N THR A 103 -4.81 7.14 0.51
CA THR A 103 -3.40 7.25 0.13
C THR A 103 -2.83 8.62 0.49
N VAL A 104 -3.53 9.71 0.18
CA VAL A 104 -3.09 11.08 0.53
C VAL A 104 -2.91 11.22 2.04
N LEU A 105 -3.87 10.77 2.84
CA LEU A 105 -3.80 10.80 4.30
C LEU A 105 -2.64 9.98 4.85
N VAL A 106 -2.41 8.77 4.31
CA VAL A 106 -1.24 7.94 4.69
C VAL A 106 0.06 8.68 4.43
N LEU A 107 0.22 9.36 3.28
CA LEU A 107 1.42 10.13 2.97
C LEU A 107 1.62 11.31 3.93
N ILE A 108 0.54 12.02 4.28
CA ILE A 108 0.57 13.10 5.27
C ILE A 108 0.99 12.55 6.64
N PHE A 109 0.33 11.50 7.12
CA PHE A 109 0.62 10.90 8.43
C PHE A 109 2.04 10.30 8.50
N LEU A 110 2.53 9.67 7.43
CA LEU A 110 3.93 9.25 7.34
C LEU A 110 4.89 10.43 7.49
N THR A 111 4.58 11.57 6.87
CA THR A 111 5.39 12.80 7.00
C THR A 111 5.36 13.33 8.43
N GLN A 112 4.18 13.37 9.07
CA GLN A 112 4.03 13.83 10.44
C GLN A 112 4.76 12.94 11.45
N VAL A 113 4.60 11.62 11.33
CA VAL A 113 5.28 10.65 12.20
C VAL A 113 6.80 10.76 12.04
N LYS A 114 7.32 10.97 10.83
CA LYS A 114 8.76 11.21 10.59
C LYS A 114 9.25 12.51 11.24
N HIS A 115 8.50 13.60 11.09
CA HIS A 115 8.85 14.87 11.69
C HIS A 115 8.87 14.78 13.22
N LEU A 116 7.86 14.14 13.81
CA LEU A 116 7.78 13.88 15.25
C LEU A 116 8.90 12.95 15.73
N ALA A 117 9.20 11.88 14.99
CA ALA A 117 10.29 10.97 15.32
C ALA A 117 11.64 11.68 15.30
N LYS A 118 11.86 12.61 14.35
CA LYS A 118 13.07 13.47 14.31
C LYS A 118 13.15 14.37 15.53
N PHE A 119 12.03 14.98 15.93
CA PHE A 119 11.98 15.83 17.12
C PHE A 119 12.27 15.04 18.42
N MET A 120 11.79 13.80 18.52
CA MET A 120 12.00 12.93 19.69
C MET A 120 13.29 12.07 19.61
N GLY A 121 14.08 12.18 18.54
CA GLY A 121 15.33 11.43 18.37
C GLY A 121 15.16 9.92 18.10
N TRP A 122 14.01 9.48 17.57
CA TRP A 122 13.70 8.06 17.34
C TRP A 122 14.28 7.54 16.01
N THR A 123 15.54 7.11 16.03
CA THR A 123 16.26 6.63 14.84
C THR A 123 15.57 5.46 14.11
N SER A 124 14.93 4.53 14.82
CA SER A 124 14.26 3.36 14.21
C SER A 124 13.05 3.69 13.33
N ILE A 125 12.39 4.84 13.54
CA ILE A 125 11.18 5.27 12.80
C ILE A 125 11.54 6.29 11.71
N ILE A 126 12.61 7.06 11.91
CA ILE A 126 13.10 8.06 10.95
C ILE A 126 13.57 7.39 9.64
N GLU A 127 14.32 6.29 9.74
CA GLU A 127 14.90 5.60 8.58
C GLU A 127 14.02 4.46 8.07
N SER A 128 12.83 4.81 7.57
CA SER A 128 11.97 3.83 6.89
C SER A 128 12.71 3.22 5.70
N GLY A 129 12.96 1.90 5.72
CA GLY A 129 13.71 1.20 4.66
C GLY A 129 15.15 0.80 5.04
N GLU A 130 15.65 1.22 6.21
CA GLU A 130 16.88 0.68 6.79
C GLU A 130 16.54 -0.36 7.87
N TYR A 131 17.03 -1.58 7.66
CA TYR A 131 16.77 -2.73 8.52
C TYR A 131 18.04 -3.22 9.22
N GLY A 132 19.18 -2.54 9.05
CA GLY A 132 20.49 -3.01 9.50
C GLY A 132 21.18 -3.96 8.51
N SER A 133 22.42 -4.34 8.83
CA SER A 133 23.25 -5.27 8.04
C SER A 133 23.73 -6.42 8.94
N PRO A 134 23.12 -7.61 8.91
CA PRO A 134 21.98 -8.05 8.08
C PRO A 134 20.62 -7.45 8.52
N PRO A 135 19.56 -7.52 7.67
CA PRO A 135 18.24 -7.00 7.99
C PRO A 135 17.63 -7.66 9.23
N GLN A 136 17.24 -6.84 10.21
CA GLN A 136 16.68 -7.27 11.48
C GLN A 136 15.15 -7.18 11.48
N ILE A 137 14.49 -8.31 11.75
CA ILE A 137 13.03 -8.41 11.81
C ILE A 137 12.45 -7.50 12.90
N ILE A 138 13.17 -7.25 13.99
CA ILE A 138 12.69 -6.39 15.09
C ILE A 138 12.53 -4.94 14.63
N ILE A 139 13.46 -4.42 13.83
CA ILE A 139 13.36 -3.06 13.26
C ILE A 139 12.19 -3.00 12.30
N TRP A 140 12.06 -4.02 11.44
CA TRP A 140 10.92 -4.15 10.54
C TRP A 140 9.59 -4.15 11.30
N LEU A 141 9.48 -4.90 12.40
CA LEU A 141 8.26 -5.00 13.20
C LEU A 141 7.90 -3.65 13.86
N LYS A 142 8.89 -2.91 14.38
CA LYS A 142 8.65 -1.56 14.91
C LYS A 142 8.14 -0.60 13.84
N GLN A 143 8.75 -0.61 12.65
CA GLN A 143 8.31 0.22 11.52
C GLN A 143 6.92 -0.21 11.02
N PHE A 144 6.65 -1.52 10.97
CA PHE A 144 5.35 -2.05 10.57
C PHE A 144 4.26 -1.72 11.58
N ALA A 145 4.53 -1.83 12.88
CA ALA A 145 3.59 -1.43 13.93
C ALA A 145 3.24 0.06 13.84
N SER A 146 4.22 0.94 13.62
CA SER A 146 3.97 2.35 13.37
C SER A 146 3.13 2.58 12.11
N TYR A 147 3.40 1.82 11.04
CA TYR A 147 2.61 1.87 9.82
C TYR A 147 1.15 1.42 10.04
N LEU A 148 0.91 0.37 10.84
CA LEU A 148 -0.44 -0.05 11.20
C LEU A 148 -1.22 1.04 11.95
N VAL A 149 -0.57 1.76 12.88
CA VAL A 149 -1.21 2.90 13.57
C VAL A 149 -1.61 3.98 12.57
N ILE A 150 -0.77 4.28 11.58
CA ILE A 150 -1.09 5.23 10.51
C ILE A 150 -2.28 4.73 9.68
N LEU A 151 -2.33 3.44 9.34
CA LEU A 151 -3.45 2.86 8.60
C LEU A 151 -4.76 2.92 9.39
N ILE A 152 -4.73 2.64 10.71
CA ILE A 152 -5.90 2.76 11.58
C ILE A 152 -6.39 4.21 11.64
N ALA A 153 -5.47 5.17 11.83
CA ALA A 153 -5.82 6.59 11.88
C ALA A 153 -6.41 7.08 10.55
N MET A 154 -5.79 6.71 9.42
CA MET A 154 -6.32 7.01 8.09
C MET A 154 -7.71 6.41 7.92
N LYS A 155 -7.86 5.13 8.28
CA LYS A 155 -9.10 4.42 8.05
C LYS A 155 -10.24 4.98 8.89
N PHE A 156 -9.95 5.37 10.13
CA PHE A 156 -10.91 6.07 10.97
C PHE A 156 -11.41 7.36 10.31
N VAL A 157 -10.50 8.20 9.81
CA VAL A 157 -10.85 9.47 9.14
C VAL A 157 -11.71 9.24 7.90
N VAL A 158 -11.30 8.34 7.00
CA VAL A 158 -12.06 8.01 5.77
C VAL A 158 -13.42 7.43 6.11
N THR A 159 -13.49 6.54 7.10
CA THR A 159 -14.75 5.89 7.50
C THR A 159 -15.73 6.90 8.08
N VAL A 160 -15.27 7.80 8.95
CA VAL A 160 -16.12 8.88 9.49
C VAL A 160 -16.63 9.78 8.36
N LEU A 161 -15.77 10.13 7.40
CA LEU A 161 -16.18 10.93 6.25
C LEU A 161 -17.25 10.24 5.41
N VAL A 162 -17.02 8.99 5.01
CA VAL A 162 -17.99 8.19 4.24
C VAL A 162 -19.28 8.00 5.03
N TYR A 163 -19.19 7.77 6.34
CA TYR A 163 -20.37 7.65 7.20
C TYR A 163 -21.19 8.93 7.21
N VAL A 164 -20.58 10.10 7.37
CA VAL A 164 -21.31 11.37 7.41
C VAL A 164 -21.90 11.71 6.04
N LEU A 165 -21.20 11.39 4.96
CA LEU A 165 -21.61 11.70 3.59
C LEU A 165 -22.36 10.56 2.89
N TYR A 166 -22.80 9.53 3.61
CA TYR A 166 -23.35 8.31 3.00
C TYR A 166 -24.51 8.60 2.05
N VAL A 167 -25.53 9.35 2.50
CA VAL A 167 -26.74 9.66 1.72
C VAL A 167 -26.42 10.36 0.39
N PRO A 168 -25.70 11.50 0.37
CA PRO A 168 -25.37 12.15 -0.90
C PRO A 168 -24.42 11.32 -1.78
N LEU A 169 -23.57 10.46 -1.17
CA LEU A 169 -22.72 9.54 -1.94
C LEU A 169 -23.56 8.44 -2.61
N ALA A 170 -24.57 7.89 -1.93
CA ALA A 170 -25.48 6.89 -2.47
C ALA A 170 -26.25 7.45 -3.68
N GLU A 171 -26.95 8.58 -3.50
CA GLU A 171 -27.68 9.24 -4.59
C GLU A 171 -26.77 9.62 -5.77
N GLY A 172 -25.60 10.20 -5.46
CA GLY A 172 -24.62 10.58 -6.47
C GLY A 172 -24.05 9.39 -7.23
N SER A 173 -23.80 8.27 -6.55
CA SER A 173 -23.29 7.05 -7.16
C SER A 173 -24.32 6.44 -8.12
N THR A 174 -25.58 6.30 -7.70
CA THR A 174 -26.66 5.80 -8.56
C THR A 174 -26.84 6.69 -9.80
N TYR A 175 -26.72 8.01 -9.65
CA TYR A 175 -26.78 8.94 -10.78
C TYR A 175 -25.61 8.74 -11.77
N ILE A 176 -24.37 8.67 -11.27
CA ILE A 176 -23.17 8.48 -12.12
C ILE A 176 -23.22 7.15 -12.86
N PHE A 177 -23.68 6.09 -12.20
CA PHE A 177 -23.71 4.73 -12.75
C PHE A 177 -24.99 4.40 -13.50
N SER A 178 -25.95 5.32 -13.58
CA SER A 178 -27.19 5.14 -14.36
C SER A 178 -26.95 4.78 -15.85
N ILE A 179 -25.79 5.15 -16.41
CA ILE A 179 -25.34 4.75 -17.75
C ILE A 179 -25.25 3.22 -17.92
N PHE A 180 -25.02 2.47 -16.84
CA PHE A 180 -24.89 1.03 -16.86
C PHE A 180 -26.20 0.26 -16.56
N HIS A 181 -27.33 0.95 -16.33
CA HIS A 181 -28.61 0.29 -15.99
C HIS A 181 -29.02 -0.82 -16.96
N HIS A 182 -28.69 -0.68 -18.25
CA HIS A 182 -29.03 -1.66 -19.29
C HIS A 182 -27.99 -2.80 -19.43
N HIS A 183 -26.84 -2.69 -18.77
CA HIS A 183 -25.69 -3.58 -18.92
C HIS A 183 -25.07 -3.98 -17.56
N ARG A 184 -25.87 -4.64 -16.71
CA ARG A 184 -25.47 -5.10 -15.36
C ARG A 184 -24.14 -5.88 -15.33
N HIS A 185 -23.91 -6.77 -16.30
CA HIS A 185 -22.66 -7.54 -16.34
C HIS A 185 -21.44 -6.68 -16.64
N ALA A 186 -21.59 -5.63 -17.47
CA ALA A 186 -20.50 -4.72 -17.76
C ALA A 186 -20.15 -3.87 -16.53
N GLU A 187 -21.16 -3.42 -15.80
CA GLU A 187 -20.99 -2.69 -14.53
C GLU A 187 -20.16 -3.48 -13.53
N LEU A 188 -20.57 -4.72 -13.25
CA LEU A 188 -19.88 -5.61 -12.30
C LEU A 188 -18.40 -5.77 -12.66
N VAL A 189 -18.08 -5.98 -13.94
CA VAL A 189 -16.69 -6.14 -14.39
C VAL A 189 -15.90 -4.83 -14.23
N VAL A 190 -16.49 -3.69 -14.58
CA VAL A 190 -15.80 -2.39 -14.50
C VAL A 190 -15.57 -2.00 -13.04
N VAL A 191 -16.61 -2.07 -12.22
CA VAL A 191 -16.63 -1.59 -10.83
C VAL A 191 -15.88 -2.51 -9.88
N MET A 192 -16.02 -3.83 -10.03
CA MET A 192 -15.41 -4.77 -9.08
C MET A 192 -14.04 -5.29 -9.51
N ILE A 193 -13.69 -5.19 -10.80
CA ILE A 193 -12.45 -5.78 -11.33
C ILE A 193 -11.55 -4.71 -11.93
N LEU A 194 -11.96 -4.08 -13.03
CA LEU A 194 -11.08 -3.20 -13.80
C LEU A 194 -10.68 -1.94 -13.02
N GLY A 195 -11.66 -1.25 -12.44
CA GLY A 195 -11.45 -0.04 -11.66
C GLY A 195 -10.53 -0.30 -10.46
N PRO A 196 -10.82 -1.28 -9.59
CA PRO A 196 -9.95 -1.63 -8.48
C PRO A 196 -8.55 -2.07 -8.90
N CYS A 197 -8.41 -2.79 -10.01
CA CYS A 197 -7.10 -3.19 -10.54
C CYS A 197 -6.24 -1.98 -10.87
N VAL A 198 -6.76 -1.05 -11.67
CA VAL A 198 -6.02 0.15 -12.09
C VAL A 198 -5.67 1.02 -10.89
N VAL A 199 -6.65 1.30 -10.03
CA VAL A 199 -6.50 2.24 -8.93
C VAL A 199 -5.55 1.69 -7.85
N ASN A 200 -5.61 0.38 -7.54
CA ASN A 200 -4.67 -0.24 -6.61
C ASN A 200 -3.24 -0.29 -7.16
N ILE A 201 -3.07 -0.56 -8.47
CA ILE A 201 -1.75 -0.50 -9.11
C ILE A 201 -1.13 0.90 -8.94
N VAL A 202 -1.92 1.95 -9.21
CA VAL A 202 -1.48 3.34 -9.03
C VAL A 202 -1.15 3.61 -7.55
N GLN A 203 -2.00 3.18 -6.61
CA GLN A 203 -1.77 3.34 -5.18
C GLN A 203 -0.43 2.73 -4.73
N PHE A 204 -0.19 1.45 -5.05
CA PHE A 204 1.05 0.78 -4.65
C PHE A 204 2.27 1.43 -5.29
N TRP A 205 2.15 1.89 -6.54
CA TRP A 205 3.23 2.63 -7.19
C TRP A 205 3.55 3.93 -6.45
N VAL A 206 2.54 4.74 -6.13
CA VAL A 206 2.69 6.01 -5.41
C VAL A 206 3.33 5.81 -4.03
N LEU A 207 2.83 4.85 -3.25
CA LEU A 207 3.38 4.54 -1.92
C LEU A 207 4.84 4.07 -2.00
N ASP A 208 5.17 3.20 -2.95
CA ASP A 208 6.54 2.74 -3.13
C ASP A 208 7.50 3.86 -3.60
N ASN A 209 7.04 4.76 -4.47
CA ASN A 209 7.82 5.94 -4.87
C ASN A 209 8.13 6.83 -3.66
N TYR A 210 7.13 7.11 -2.83
CA TYR A 210 7.31 7.94 -1.64
C TYR A 210 8.30 7.30 -0.64
N LEU A 211 8.15 5.99 -0.37
CA LEU A 211 9.08 5.24 0.49
C LEU A 211 10.52 5.33 -0.03
N LYS A 212 10.72 5.18 -1.34
CA LYS A 212 12.03 5.31 -1.99
C LYS A 212 12.64 6.69 -1.85
N HIS A 213 11.89 7.75 -2.15
CA HIS A 213 12.41 9.12 -2.11
C HIS A 213 12.87 9.50 -0.71
N VAL A 214 12.18 9.05 0.33
CA VAL A 214 12.60 9.32 1.70
C VAL A 214 13.90 8.61 2.04
N VAL A 215 14.12 7.36 1.59
CA VAL A 215 15.42 6.67 1.75
C VAL A 215 16.55 7.43 1.06
N SER A 216 16.29 8.04 -0.11
CA SER A 216 17.31 8.81 -0.84
C SER A 216 17.71 10.11 -0.13
N LEU A 217 16.76 10.76 0.55
CA LEU A 217 16.99 12.01 1.31
C LEU A 217 17.66 11.77 2.66
N SER A 218 17.45 10.60 3.28
CA SER A 218 18.01 10.30 4.60
C SER A 218 19.48 9.89 4.55
N LYS A 219 20.01 9.44 3.40
CA LYS A 219 21.45 9.21 3.25
C LYS A 219 22.18 10.55 3.15
N PRO A 220 23.12 10.86 4.05
CA PRO A 220 24.00 12.00 3.85
C PRO A 220 24.75 11.77 2.55
N THR A 221 24.71 12.73 1.64
CA THR A 221 25.64 12.76 0.50
C THR A 221 27.02 13.07 1.08
N SER A 222 27.74 12.05 1.52
CA SER A 222 29.18 12.14 1.76
C SER A 222 29.89 11.71 0.48
N PRO A 223 30.51 12.64 -0.29
CA PRO A 223 31.53 12.23 -1.22
C PRO A 223 32.74 11.79 -0.38
N ILE A 224 32.89 10.48 -0.19
CA ILE A 224 34.15 9.91 0.29
C ILE A 224 35.16 10.12 -0.85
N ARG A 225 35.93 11.21 -0.75
CA ARG A 225 37.17 11.40 -1.50
C ARG A 225 38.18 10.47 -0.84
N VAL A 226 38.35 9.27 -1.39
CA VAL A 226 39.47 8.39 -1.03
C VAL A 226 40.74 9.14 -1.46
N PRO A 227 41.68 9.47 -0.55
CA PRO A 227 43.02 9.84 -0.98
C PRO A 227 43.63 8.61 -1.65
N ALA A 228 43.97 8.73 -2.94
CA ALA A 228 44.84 7.75 -3.58
C ALA A 228 46.20 7.84 -2.87
N ASP A 229 46.47 6.86 -2.02
CA ASP A 229 47.80 6.58 -1.53
C ASP A 229 48.53 5.84 -2.67
N ASP A 230 49.15 6.62 -3.56
CA ASP A 230 50.15 6.09 -4.49
C ASP A 230 51.46 5.97 -3.74
N SER A 231 51.65 4.83 -3.08
CA SER A 231 52.98 4.35 -2.75
C SER A 231 53.10 2.84 -3.01
N LEU A 232 54.15 2.52 -3.77
CA LEU A 232 54.74 1.22 -4.09
C LEU A 232 54.41 0.63 -5.47
N ASP A 233 55.17 1.08 -6.47
CA ASP A 233 55.75 0.18 -7.47
C ASP A 233 57.24 -0.05 -7.16
N THR A 234 57.57 -1.33 -7.03
CA THR A 234 58.89 -1.98 -7.18
C THR A 234 59.44 -1.67 -8.59
N ASP A 235 60.72 -1.62 -8.94
CA ASP A 235 61.96 -2.28 -8.54
C ASP A 235 63.09 -1.61 -9.38
N THR A 236 64.35 -1.52 -8.91
CA THR A 236 65.56 -2.03 -9.62
C THR A 236 66.90 -1.49 -9.08
N SER A 237 67.76 -2.46 -8.75
CA SER A 237 69.24 -2.46 -8.80
C SER A 237 70.04 -1.42 -8.00
N SER A 238 70.85 -1.90 -7.03
CA SER A 238 72.27 -2.22 -7.26
C SER A 238 73.07 -2.33 -5.94
N THR A 239 73.93 -3.37 -5.89
CA THR A 239 75.20 -3.46 -5.16
C THR A 239 75.26 -3.46 -3.62
N THR A 240 75.34 -4.69 -3.08
CA THR A 240 76.35 -5.26 -2.15
C THR A 240 76.80 -4.55 -0.84
N PRO A 241 77.18 -5.34 0.18
CA PRO A 241 77.25 -4.92 1.58
C PRO A 241 78.66 -4.52 2.03
N LEU A 242 78.77 -3.79 3.15
CA LEU A 242 79.71 -4.06 4.26
C LEU A 242 79.70 -2.91 5.28
N LEU A 243 79.71 -3.32 6.56
CA LEU A 243 80.38 -2.74 7.74
C LEU A 243 80.87 -1.28 7.57
N LEU A 244 80.46 -0.33 8.41
CA LEU A 244 80.72 -0.25 9.85
C LEU A 244 79.87 0.88 10.46
#